data_AF-A0A1H4AD95-F1
#
_entry.id   AF-A0A1H4AD95-F1
#
_cell.length_a   1.000
_cell.length_b   1.000
_cell.length_c   1.000
_cell.angle_alpha   90.00
_cell.angle_beta   90.00
_cell.angle_gamma   90.00
#
_symmetry.space_group_name_H-M   'P 1'
#
loop_
_entity.id
_entity.type
_entity.pdbx_description
1 polymer ?
#
loop_
_entity_poly.entity_id
_entity_poly.type
_entity_poly.pdbx_seq_one_letter_code
_entity_poly.pdbx_strand_id
1 'polypeptide(L)'
;MKTRQKIKWLLLGIFGLAALLFLTLVIHIAVMVYHKGPLPFEYIQMARADFIQPLDSNQVKQVSNNLKSQKGVKTIYYNPTESNIVYTFDNRENTAQNIYNHAINQSQTAAKRYTVTSEDLKKGCPVMNSHSFYGKLTTVISKVVN
;
A
#
# COMPACT_ATOMS: atom_id res chain seq x y z
N MET A 1 -28.18 43.35 -28.71
CA MET A 1 -28.91 42.35 -27.89
C MET A 1 -28.67 40.89 -28.31
N LYS A 2 -28.53 40.57 -29.61
CA LYS A 2 -28.38 39.19 -30.12
C LYS A 2 -27.13 38.42 -29.65
N THR A 3 -26.01 39.10 -29.38
CA THR A 3 -24.74 38.47 -28.95
C THR A 3 -24.76 38.00 -27.49
N ARG A 4 -25.32 38.81 -26.57
CA ARG A 4 -25.48 38.41 -25.15
C ARG A 4 -26.37 37.18 -24.98
N GLN A 5 -27.37 37.03 -25.85
CA GLN A 5 -28.28 35.89 -25.83
C GLN A 5 -27.61 34.60 -26.33
N LYS A 6 -26.78 34.68 -27.38
CA LYS A 6 -25.94 33.56 -27.84
C LYS A 6 -24.92 33.11 -26.78
N ILE A 7 -24.30 34.06 -26.07
CA ILE A 7 -23.36 33.77 -24.99
C ILE A 7 -24.06 33.06 -23.82
N LYS A 8 -25.28 33.48 -23.45
CA LYS A 8 -26.07 32.78 -22.41
C LYS A 8 -26.33 31.31 -22.76
N TRP A 9 -26.75 31.03 -24.00
CA TRP A 9 -27.00 29.66 -24.45
C TRP A 9 -25.71 28.83 -24.51
N LEU A 10 -24.59 29.42 -24.91
CA LEU A 10 -23.29 28.75 -24.91
C LEU A 10 -22.82 28.41 -23.49
N LEU A 11 -22.94 29.34 -22.55
CA LEU A 11 -22.61 29.11 -21.14
C LEU A 11 -23.51 28.04 -20.51
N LEU A 12 -24.82 28.07 -20.82
CA LEU A 12 -25.76 27.05 -20.35
C LEU A 12 -25.41 25.67 -20.91
N GLY A 13 -25.01 25.59 -22.18
CA GLY A 13 -24.55 24.36 -22.82
C GLY A 13 -23.27 23.79 -22.18
N ILE A 14 -22.27 24.64 -21.94
CA ILE A 14 -21.03 24.25 -21.26
C ILE A 14 -21.32 23.76 -19.84
N PHE A 15 -22.16 24.48 -19.09
CA PHE A 15 -22.53 24.10 -17.73
C PHE A 15 -23.32 22.78 -17.72
N GLY A 16 -24.26 22.60 -18.65
CA GLY A 16 -25.02 21.37 -18.80
C GLY A 16 -24.13 20.17 -19.13
N LEU A 17 -23.16 20.34 -20.03
CA LEU A 17 -22.18 19.30 -20.35
C LEU A 17 -21.31 18.97 -19.13
N ALA A 18 -20.81 19.97 -18.41
CA ALA A 18 -20.01 19.78 -17.21
C ALA A 18 -20.80 19.03 -16.11
N ALA A 19 -22.06 19.39 -15.90
CA ALA A 19 -22.93 18.72 -14.94
C ALA A 19 -23.22 17.25 -15.33
N LEU A 20 -23.45 16.99 -16.63
CA LEU A 20 -23.65 15.64 -17.15
C LEU A 20 -22.39 14.77 -16.98
N LEU A 21 -21.20 15.30 -17.28
CA LEU A 21 -19.94 14.60 -17.06
C LEU A 21 -19.68 14.35 -15.57
N PHE A 22 -19.98 15.32 -14.71
CA PHE A 22 -19.85 15.16 -13.26
C PHE A 22 -20.79 14.06 -12.73
N LEU A 23 -22.07 14.07 -13.13
CA LEU A 23 -23.02 13.04 -12.75
C LEU A 23 -22.58 11.65 -13.25
N THR A 24 -22.09 11.57 -14.48
CA THR A 24 -21.58 10.32 -15.07
C THR A 24 -20.39 9.78 -14.28
N LEU A 25 -19.46 10.66 -13.88
CA LEU A 25 -18.31 10.29 -13.03
C LEU A 25 -18.77 9.77 -11.66
N VAL A 26 -19.74 10.44 -11.02
CA VAL A 26 -20.30 9.99 -9.73
C VAL A 26 -20.92 8.60 -9.87
N ILE A 27 -21.75 8.37 -10.91
CA ILE A 27 -22.35 7.06 -11.18
C ILE A 27 -21.26 6.02 -11.45
N HIS A 28 -20.23 6.34 -12.23
CA HIS A 28 -19.13 5.44 -12.51
C HIS A 28 -18.39 5.02 -11.24
N ILE A 29 -18.04 5.99 -10.38
CA ILE A 29 -17.40 5.70 -9.08
C ILE A 29 -18.32 4.86 -8.21
N ALA A 30 -19.61 5.20 -8.12
CA ALA A 30 -20.58 4.44 -7.33
C ALA A 30 -20.67 2.98 -7.81
N VAL A 31 -20.80 2.74 -9.11
CA VAL A 31 -20.84 1.38 -9.69
C VAL A 31 -19.53 0.64 -9.44
N MET A 32 -18.38 1.31 -9.61
CA MET A 32 -17.06 0.72 -9.43
C MET A 32 -16.68 0.43 -7.97
N VAL A 33 -17.28 1.14 -7.01
CA VAL A 33 -17.01 0.96 -5.57
C VAL A 33 -18.05 0.05 -4.91
N TYR A 34 -19.34 0.16 -5.27
CA TYR A 34 -20.44 -0.55 -4.60
C TYR A 34 -20.36 -2.08 -4.70
N HIS A 35 -19.79 -2.62 -5.79
CA HIS A 35 -19.63 -4.07 -5.97
C HIS A 35 -18.21 -4.58 -5.69
N LYS A 36 -17.36 -3.81 -5.00
CA LYS A 36 -16.07 -4.34 -4.55
C LYS A 36 -16.32 -5.33 -3.42
N GLY A 37 -16.28 -6.62 -3.74
CA GLY A 37 -16.13 -7.68 -2.74
C GLY A 37 -14.83 -7.50 -1.93
N PRO A 38 -14.64 -8.29 -0.86
CA PRO A 38 -13.42 -8.23 -0.05
C PRO A 38 -12.20 -8.38 -0.96
N LEU A 39 -11.21 -7.51 -0.78
CA LEU A 39 -10.01 -7.53 -1.62
C LEU A 39 -9.32 -8.88 -1.45
N PRO A 40 -8.86 -9.52 -2.54
CA PRO A 40 -8.00 -10.69 -2.40
C PRO A 40 -6.78 -10.26 -1.58
N PHE A 41 -6.47 -11.02 -0.53
CA PHE A 41 -5.34 -10.77 0.36
C PHE A 41 -5.44 -9.52 1.24
N GLU A 42 -6.65 -9.03 1.55
CA GLU A 42 -6.88 -7.87 2.44
C GLU A 42 -6.14 -7.95 3.79
N TYR A 43 -6.01 -9.17 4.32
CA TYR A 43 -5.37 -9.42 5.61
C TYR A 43 -3.90 -9.86 5.48
N ILE A 44 -3.38 -10.00 4.26
CA ILE A 44 -1.98 -10.39 4.07
C ILE A 44 -1.10 -9.14 4.15
N GLN A 45 -0.22 -9.12 5.15
CA GLN A 45 0.79 -8.09 5.31
C GLN A 45 2.17 -8.63 4.97
N MET A 46 3.05 -7.73 4.53
CA MET A 46 4.46 -8.03 4.27
C MET A 46 5.32 -7.42 5.37
N ALA A 47 6.33 -8.17 5.81
CA ALA A 47 7.34 -7.70 6.73
C ALA A 47 8.73 -8.12 6.24
N ARG A 48 9.74 -7.39 6.71
CA ARG A 48 11.14 -7.59 6.33
C ARG A 48 12.02 -7.56 7.57
N ALA A 49 13.03 -8.43 7.60
CA ALA A 49 14.13 -8.35 8.54
C ALA A 49 15.46 -8.29 7.78
N ASP A 50 16.31 -7.37 8.21
CA ASP A 50 17.60 -7.08 7.62
C ASP A 50 18.68 -7.70 8.53
N PHE A 51 19.53 -8.54 7.96
CA PHE A 51 20.64 -9.18 8.67
C PHE A 51 21.91 -8.33 8.55
N ILE A 52 22.73 -8.31 9.61
CA ILE A 52 24.00 -7.57 9.58
C ILE A 52 24.97 -8.17 8.54
N GLN A 53 24.89 -9.48 8.33
CA GLN A 53 25.70 -10.21 7.36
C GLN A 53 24.82 -11.21 6.60
N PRO A 54 25.20 -11.58 5.35
CA PRO A 54 24.50 -12.61 4.61
C PRO A 54 24.48 -13.91 5.41
N LEU A 55 23.31 -14.54 5.47
CA LEU A 55 23.15 -15.86 6.05
C LEU A 55 23.73 -16.94 5.15
N ASP A 56 24.34 -17.95 5.76
CA ASP A 56 24.73 -19.18 5.06
C ASP A 56 23.50 -20.04 4.71
N SER A 57 23.67 -21.06 3.86
CA SER A 57 22.55 -21.91 3.44
C SER A 57 21.82 -22.62 4.59
N ASN A 58 22.52 -22.97 5.66
CA ASN A 58 21.95 -23.66 6.82
C ASN A 58 21.14 -22.69 7.69
N GLN A 59 21.66 -21.49 7.92
CA GLN A 59 21.00 -20.40 8.61
C GLN A 59 19.74 -19.96 7.85
N VAL A 60 19.81 -19.82 6.52
CA VAL A 60 18.63 -19.53 5.70
C VAL A 60 17.55 -20.59 5.86
N LYS A 61 17.92 -21.88 5.83
CA LYS A 61 16.98 -22.99 6.05
C LYS A 61 16.38 -22.95 7.46
N GLN A 62 17.20 -22.74 8.48
CA GLN A 62 16.75 -22.67 9.87
C GLN A 62 15.76 -21.52 10.08
N VAL A 63 16.12 -20.30 9.68
CA VAL A 63 15.24 -19.12 9.79
C VAL A 63 13.98 -19.30 8.95
N SER A 64 14.08 -19.86 7.74
CA SER A 64 12.91 -20.14 6.91
C SER A 64 11.98 -21.17 7.55
N ASN A 65 12.50 -22.20 8.19
CA ASN A 65 11.69 -23.19 8.91
C ASN A 65 11.02 -22.59 10.14
N ASN A 66 11.74 -21.76 10.89
CA ASN A 66 11.19 -21.03 12.03
C ASN A 66 10.07 -20.06 11.62
N LEU A 67 10.22 -19.40 10.47
CA LEU A 67 9.18 -18.54 9.91
C LEU A 67 7.97 -19.35 9.44
N LYS A 68 8.19 -20.48 8.74
CA LYS A 68 7.10 -21.36 8.29
C LYS A 68 6.30 -21.96 9.44
N SER A 69 6.93 -22.17 10.60
CA SER A 69 6.24 -22.69 11.78
C SER A 69 5.40 -21.62 12.50
N GLN A 70 5.58 -20.33 12.19
CA GLN A 70 4.73 -19.29 12.76
C GLN A 70 3.35 -19.31 12.11
N LYS A 71 2.32 -19.26 12.97
CA LYS A 71 0.93 -19.13 12.53
C LYS A 71 0.76 -17.89 11.65
N GLY A 72 -0.03 -17.99 10.59
CA GLY A 72 -0.33 -16.92 9.66
C GLY A 72 0.68 -16.71 8.53
N VAL A 73 1.92 -17.21 8.63
CA VAL A 73 2.94 -17.01 7.58
C VAL A 73 2.57 -17.74 6.29
N LYS A 74 2.70 -17.07 5.14
CA LYS A 74 2.30 -17.59 3.81
C LYS A 74 3.48 -17.77 2.87
N THR A 75 4.25 -16.71 2.62
CA THR A 75 5.42 -16.75 1.72
C THR A 75 6.64 -16.18 2.40
N ILE A 76 7.81 -16.69 2.03
CA ILE A 76 9.11 -16.28 2.56
C ILE A 76 10.07 -16.22 1.38
N TYR A 77 10.84 -15.14 1.29
CA TYR A 77 11.85 -14.92 0.29
C TYR A 77 13.11 -14.35 0.95
N TYR A 78 14.25 -15.00 0.72
CA TYR A 78 15.55 -14.52 1.17
C TYR A 78 16.30 -13.87 0.01
N ASN A 79 16.74 -12.64 0.21
CA ASN A 79 17.60 -11.91 -0.70
C ASN A 79 19.06 -11.94 -0.19
N PRO A 80 19.95 -12.76 -0.78
CA PRO A 80 21.34 -12.84 -0.35
C PRO A 80 22.12 -11.55 -0.65
N THR A 81 21.76 -10.81 -1.72
CA THR A 81 22.46 -9.59 -2.12
C THR A 81 22.26 -8.46 -1.13
N GLU A 82 21.04 -8.29 -0.63
CA GLU A 82 20.71 -7.27 0.37
C GLU A 82 20.76 -7.79 1.81
N SER A 83 21.13 -9.06 2.01
CA SER A 83 21.14 -9.73 3.32
C SER A 83 19.82 -9.53 4.08
N ASN A 84 18.68 -9.73 3.41
CA ASN A 84 17.37 -9.56 4.05
C ASN A 84 16.42 -10.71 3.74
N ILE A 85 15.43 -10.90 4.61
CA ILE A 85 14.34 -11.84 4.41
C ILE A 85 13.02 -11.08 4.43
N VAL A 86 12.22 -11.31 3.41
CA VAL A 86 10.88 -10.77 3.25
C VAL A 86 9.89 -11.91 3.44
N TYR A 87 8.88 -11.70 4.26
CA TYR A 87 7.83 -12.68 4.49
C TYR A 87 6.46 -12.04 4.49
N THR A 88 5.46 -12.81 4.12
CA THR A 88 4.06 -12.40 4.18
C THR A 88 3.32 -13.23 5.23
N PHE A 89 2.35 -12.61 5.89
CA PHE A 89 1.55 -13.25 6.94
C PHE A 89 0.13 -12.69 6.99
N ASP A 90 -0.82 -13.50 7.48
CA ASP A 90 -2.18 -13.07 7.80
C ASP A 90 -2.17 -12.30 9.12
N ASN A 91 -2.51 -11.01 9.07
CA ASN A 91 -2.49 -10.10 10.21
C ASN A 91 -3.61 -10.36 11.24
N ARG A 92 -4.57 -11.23 10.93
CA ARG A 92 -5.59 -11.71 11.88
C ARG A 92 -5.06 -12.83 12.76
N GLU A 93 -4.03 -13.55 12.28
CA GLU A 93 -3.47 -14.70 12.99
C GLU A 93 -2.21 -14.35 13.79
N ASN A 94 -1.46 -13.32 13.37
CA ASN A 94 -0.19 -12.96 13.97
C ASN A 94 0.24 -11.52 13.63
N THR A 95 1.35 -11.04 14.21
CA THR A 95 1.92 -9.71 13.92
C THR A 95 3.37 -9.80 13.48
N ALA A 96 3.83 -8.83 12.68
CA ALA A 96 5.22 -8.75 12.24
C ALA A 96 6.21 -8.71 13.43
N GLN A 97 5.85 -8.03 14.52
CA GLN A 97 6.68 -7.96 15.72
C GLN A 97 6.79 -9.33 16.40
N ASN A 98 5.67 -10.04 16.54
CA ASN A 98 5.62 -11.34 17.18
C ASN A 98 6.39 -12.39 16.37
N ILE A 99 6.16 -12.43 15.04
CA ILE A 99 6.90 -13.30 14.12
C ILE A 99 8.40 -13.01 14.19
N TYR A 100 8.80 -11.73 14.16
CA TYR A 100 10.21 -11.37 14.29
C TYR A 100 10.81 -11.86 15.61
N ASN A 101 10.13 -11.60 16.73
CA ASN A 101 10.61 -11.96 18.07
C ASN A 101 10.80 -13.48 18.22
N HIS A 102 9.90 -14.29 17.66
CA HIS A 102 9.91 -15.74 17.84
C HIS A 102 10.63 -16.52 16.75
N ALA A 103 10.65 -16.04 15.50
CA ALA A 103 11.25 -16.78 14.40
C ALA A 103 12.66 -16.30 14.02
N ILE A 104 12.95 -15.00 14.23
CA ILE A 104 14.16 -14.34 13.73
C ILE A 104 15.09 -13.92 14.88
N ASN A 105 14.56 -13.30 15.93
CA ASN A 105 15.41 -12.86 17.05
C ASN A 105 15.97 -14.05 17.86
N GLN A 106 15.32 -15.21 17.80
CA GLN A 106 15.77 -16.43 18.48
C GLN A 106 16.88 -17.19 17.72
N SER A 107 17.11 -16.89 16.43
CA SER A 107 18.03 -17.70 15.60
C SER A 107 19.52 -17.39 15.78
N GLN A 108 19.93 -16.72 16.88
CA GLN A 108 21.32 -16.28 17.16
C GLN A 108 21.97 -15.41 16.07
N THR A 109 21.23 -15.06 15.03
CA THR A 109 21.66 -14.21 13.93
C THR A 109 21.30 -12.77 14.24
N ALA A 110 22.28 -11.87 14.19
CA ALA A 110 22.01 -10.45 14.38
C ALA A 110 21.17 -9.91 13.22
N ALA A 111 19.90 -9.67 13.49
CA ALA A 111 18.92 -9.12 12.57
C ALA A 111 18.29 -7.86 13.16
N LYS A 112 17.69 -7.05 12.30
CA LYS A 112 16.85 -5.92 12.67
C LYS A 112 15.56 -5.98 11.88
N ARG A 113 14.42 -5.81 12.57
CA ARG A 113 13.14 -5.68 11.88
C ARG A 113 13.11 -4.36 11.12
N TYR A 114 12.77 -4.40 9.83
CA TYR A 114 12.54 -3.17 9.09
C TYR A 114 11.27 -2.49 9.60
N THR A 115 11.39 -1.21 9.91
CA THR A 115 10.27 -0.34 10.24
C THR A 115 10.42 0.89 9.38
N VAL A 116 9.34 1.30 8.71
CA VAL A 116 9.39 2.48 7.84
C VAL A 116 9.70 3.71 8.69
N THR A 117 10.65 4.52 8.26
CA THR A 117 11.01 5.77 8.95
C THR A 117 9.87 6.78 8.83
N SER A 118 9.80 7.74 9.75
CA SER A 118 8.87 8.86 9.68
C SER A 118 9.02 9.66 8.38
N GLU A 119 10.25 9.77 7.88
CA GLU A 119 10.61 10.47 6.65
C GLU A 119 10.07 9.72 5.42
N ASP A 120 10.19 8.39 5.39
CA ASP A 120 9.69 7.59 4.27
C ASP A 120 8.17 7.48 4.24
N LEU A 121 7.50 7.47 5.41
CA LEU A 121 6.04 7.55 5.50
C LEU A 121 5.49 8.84 4.85
N LYS A 122 6.22 9.96 4.94
CA LYS A 122 5.82 11.23 4.33
C LYS A 122 5.90 11.23 2.81
N LYS A 123 6.70 10.35 2.20
CA LYS A 123 6.85 10.27 0.73
C LYS A 123 5.64 9.64 0.05
N GLY A 124 4.77 8.95 0.81
CA GLY A 124 3.57 8.31 0.30
C GLY A 124 3.88 7.12 -0.64
N CYS A 125 2.86 6.62 -1.34
CA CYS A 125 3.05 5.58 -2.35
C CYS A 125 3.94 6.12 -3.48
N PRO A 126 5.08 5.48 -3.82
CA PRO A 126 6.02 6.00 -4.82
C PRO A 126 5.43 6.12 -6.23
N VAL A 127 4.33 5.42 -6.50
CA VAL A 127 3.55 5.53 -7.74
C VAL A 127 2.82 6.88 -7.84
N MET A 128 2.48 7.49 -6.71
CA MET A 128 1.87 8.82 -6.63
C MET A 128 2.96 9.88 -6.61
N ASN A 129 3.23 10.48 -7.78
CA ASN A 129 4.08 11.67 -7.84
C ASN A 129 3.37 12.83 -7.11
N SER A 130 3.89 13.22 -5.95
CA SER A 130 3.37 14.30 -5.09
C SER A 130 3.37 15.67 -5.77
N HIS A 131 4.22 15.89 -6.77
CA HIS A 131 4.25 17.13 -7.56
C HIS A 131 3.25 17.14 -8.72
N SER A 132 2.67 15.99 -9.08
CA SER A 132 1.64 15.91 -10.11
C SER A 132 0.33 16.55 -9.65
N PHE A 133 -0.50 16.99 -10.60
CA PHE A 133 -1.83 17.55 -10.31
C PHE A 133 -2.67 16.59 -9.44
N TYR A 134 -2.67 15.30 -9.78
CA TYR A 134 -3.37 14.27 -9.02
C TYR A 134 -2.85 14.11 -7.60
N GLY A 135 -1.52 14.17 -7.40
CA GLY A 135 -0.89 14.11 -6.07
C GLY A 135 -1.27 15.28 -5.17
N LYS A 136 -1.32 16.50 -5.73
CA LYS A 136 -1.78 17.70 -5.02
C LYS A 136 -3.26 17.59 -4.66
N LEU A 137 -4.10 17.15 -5.61
CA LEU A 137 -5.54 16.97 -5.39
C LEU A 137 -5.83 15.94 -4.28
N THR A 138 -5.18 14.77 -4.33
CA THR A 138 -5.34 13.74 -3.29
C THR A 138 -4.90 14.25 -1.92
N THR A 139 -3.81 15.01 -1.84
CA THR A 139 -3.33 15.59 -0.57
C THR A 139 -4.32 16.60 0.02
N VAL A 140 -5.01 17.37 -0.81
CA VAL A 140 -6.03 18.32 -0.34
C VAL A 140 -7.27 17.58 0.13
N ILE A 141 -7.77 16.62 -0.65
CA ILE A 141 -8.96 15.85 -0.31
C ILE A 141 -8.74 15.01 0.96
N SER A 142 -7.58 14.37 1.11
CA SER A 142 -7.28 13.56 2.30
C SER A 142 -7.26 14.35 3.59
N LYS A 143 -6.86 15.63 3.58
CA LYS A 143 -6.93 16.53 4.74
C LYS A 143 -8.36 16.94 5.13
N VAL A 144 -9.33 16.80 4.23
CA VAL A 144 -10.73 17.16 4.50
C VAL A 144 -11.52 15.95 4.99
N VAL A 145 -11.15 14.75 4.56
CA VAL A 145 -11.85 13.50 4.90
C VAL A 145 -11.31 12.86 6.19
N ASN A 146 -10.05 13.10 6.54
CA ASN A 146 -9.36 12.55 7.71
C ASN A 146 -9.25 13.59 8.82
#